data_AF-A0A222C6L5-F1
#
_entry.id   AF-A0A222C6L5-F1
#
_cell.length_a   1.000
_cell.length_b   1.000
_cell.length_c   1.000
_cell.angle_alpha   90.00
_cell.angle_beta   90.00
_cell.angle_gamma   90.00
#
_symmetry.space_group_name_H-M   'P 1'
#
loop_
_entity.id
_entity.type
_entity.pdbx_description
1 polymer ?
#
loop_
_entity_poly.entity_id
_entity_poly.type
_entity_poly.pdbx_seq_one_letter_code
_entity_poly.pdbx_strand_id
1 'polypeptide(L)'
;EQKVIELDVEGPATVTADDLKVDADVQVLNPDQYICTIAKGGHLHMELAVKNGRGYVTASDNKSDDMPIGVIPVDSLFSPIKKVNYQVESTRVGKRDDFDKLTFEIWT
;
A
#
# COMPACT_ATOMS: atom_id res chain seq x y z
N GLU A 1 0.56 -11.12 11.51
CA GLU A 1 1.98 -11.21 11.87
C GLU A 1 2.76 -10.21 11.02
N GLN A 2 3.84 -9.66 11.55
CA GLN A 2 4.73 -8.75 10.81
C GLN A 2 5.84 -9.58 10.19
N LYS A 3 6.14 -9.33 8.92
CA LYS A 3 7.26 -9.89 8.18
C LYS A 3 8.22 -8.79 7.78
N VAL A 4 9.49 -9.14 7.64
CA VAL A 4 10.52 -8.24 7.12
C VAL A 4 10.93 -8.76 5.74
N ILE A 5 10.91 -7.89 4.74
CA ILE A 5 11.39 -8.15 3.38
C ILE A 5 12.61 -7.29 3.11
N GLU A 6 13.50 -7.73 2.22
CA GLU A 6 14.79 -7.08 1.99
C GLU A 6 14.92 -6.62 0.53
N LEU A 7 15.59 -5.49 0.33
CA LEU A 7 16.10 -5.02 -0.95
C LEU A 7 17.60 -4.80 -0.82
N ASP A 8 18.38 -5.38 -1.73
CA ASP A 8 19.84 -5.32 -1.70
C ASP A 8 20.38 -5.32 -3.14
N VAL A 9 20.75 -4.14 -3.65
CA VAL A 9 21.11 -3.94 -5.06
C VAL A 9 22.37 -3.09 -5.20
N GLU A 10 23.32 -3.57 -6.00
CA GLU A 10 24.51 -2.80 -6.42
C GLU A 10 24.27 -2.08 -7.76
N GLY A 11 24.72 -0.83 -7.84
CA GLY A 11 24.60 0.00 -9.02
C GLY A 11 25.76 -0.13 -10.02
N PRO A 12 25.55 0.21 -11.30
CA PRO A 12 24.43 0.98 -11.80
C PRO A 12 23.19 0.11 -12.10
N ALA A 13 22.03 0.48 -11.57
CA ALA A 13 20.79 -0.29 -11.71
C ALA A 13 19.55 0.60 -11.62
N THR A 14 18.50 0.23 -12.36
CA THR A 14 17.14 0.73 -12.14
C THR A 14 16.42 -0.28 -11.27
N VAL A 15 16.00 0.14 -10.08
CA VAL A 15 15.38 -0.72 -9.07
C VAL A 15 13.86 -0.63 -9.20
N THR A 16 13.24 -1.80 -9.23
CA THR A 16 11.78 -2.01 -9.30
C THR A 16 11.31 -2.85 -8.12
N ALA A 17 9.99 -2.99 -7.94
CA ALA A 17 9.44 -3.83 -6.89
C ALA A 17 9.72 -5.32 -7.10
N ASP A 18 10.09 -5.75 -8.30
CA ASP A 18 10.55 -7.11 -8.59
C ASP A 18 11.89 -7.46 -7.91
N ASP A 19 12.70 -6.45 -7.57
CA ASP A 19 13.99 -6.64 -6.88
C ASP A 19 13.83 -6.95 -5.38
N LEU A 20 12.59 -6.88 -4.84
CA LEU A 20 12.31 -7.19 -3.44
C LEU A 20 12.44 -8.70 -3.18
N LYS A 21 13.30 -9.06 -2.22
CA LYS A 21 13.42 -10.43 -1.72
C LYS A 21 12.25 -10.71 -0.78
N VAL A 22 11.27 -11.46 -1.27
CA VAL A 22 10.06 -11.86 -0.53
C VAL A 22 10.03 -13.37 -0.30
N ASP A 23 9.38 -13.79 0.80
CA ASP A 23 9.13 -15.20 1.08
C ASP A 23 7.82 -15.70 0.44
N ALA A 24 7.54 -17.00 0.56
CA ALA A 24 6.39 -17.64 -0.07
C ALA A 24 5.02 -17.13 0.40
N ASP A 25 4.94 -16.43 1.54
CA ASP A 25 3.67 -15.89 2.04
C ASP A 25 3.43 -14.43 1.62
N VAL A 26 4.39 -13.80 0.93
CA VAL A 26 4.30 -12.42 0.46
C VAL A 26 4.38 -12.38 -1.06
N GLN A 27 3.40 -11.76 -1.70
CA GLN A 27 3.37 -11.55 -3.14
C GLN A 27 3.35 -10.06 -3.46
N VAL A 28 4.28 -9.63 -4.32
CA VAL A 28 4.28 -8.29 -4.94
C VAL A 28 3.31 -8.32 -6.13
N LEU A 29 2.29 -7.45 -6.11
CA LEU A 29 1.24 -7.44 -7.14
C LEU A 29 1.57 -6.56 -8.35
N ASN A 30 2.54 -5.66 -8.22
CA ASN A 30 2.98 -4.70 -9.24
C ASN A 30 4.51 -4.70 -9.36
N PRO A 31 5.12 -5.78 -9.89
CA PRO A 31 6.58 -5.95 -9.92
C PRO A 31 7.31 -4.86 -10.73
N ASP A 32 6.64 -4.26 -11.71
CA ASP A 32 7.17 -3.19 -12.57
C ASP A 32 7.24 -1.81 -11.89
N GLN A 33 6.75 -1.69 -10.65
CA GLN A 33 6.76 -0.44 -9.91
C GLN A 33 8.19 0.07 -9.71
N TYR A 34 8.52 1.19 -10.35
CA TYR A 34 9.78 1.90 -10.15
C TYR A 34 9.93 2.36 -8.69
N ILE A 35 11.10 2.10 -8.11
CA ILE A 35 11.49 2.54 -6.76
C ILE A 35 12.52 3.66 -6.88
N CYS A 36 13.69 3.36 -7.46
CA CYS A 36 14.79 4.32 -7.59
C CYS A 36 15.79 3.91 -8.67
N THR A 37 16.79 4.77 -8.93
CA THR A 37 17.94 4.45 -9.79
C THR A 37 19.22 4.61 -8.99
N ILE A 38 20.08 3.59 -9.01
CA ILE A 38 21.38 3.58 -8.33
C ILE A 38 22.46 3.92 -9.36
N ALA A 39 23.30 4.90 -9.04
CA ALA A 39 24.44 5.28 -9.87
C ALA A 39 25.57 4.23 -9.80
N LYS A 40 26.52 4.31 -10.74
CA LYS A 40 27.68 3.42 -10.77
C LYS A 40 28.49 3.51 -9.46
N GLY A 41 28.73 2.35 -8.84
CA GLY A 41 29.46 2.26 -7.56
C GLY A 41 28.61 2.60 -6.33
N GLY A 42 27.30 2.82 -6.50
CA GLY A 42 26.35 2.92 -5.39
C GLY A 42 25.84 1.54 -4.97
N HIS A 43 25.31 1.46 -3.75
CA HIS A 43 24.70 0.28 -3.18
C HIS A 43 23.49 0.71 -2.34
N LEU A 44 22.37 0.01 -2.50
CA LEU A 44 21.16 0.23 -1.72
C LEU A 44 20.81 -1.05 -0.98
N HIS A 45 20.84 -0.96 0.35
CA HIS A 45 20.37 -1.99 1.26
C HIS A 45 19.28 -1.42 2.14
N MET A 46 18.10 -2.05 2.15
CA MET A 46 16.99 -1.67 3.01
C MET A 46 16.13 -2.86 3.39
N GLU A 47 15.58 -2.80 4.61
CA GLU A 47 14.58 -3.72 5.12
C GLU A 47 13.22 -3.02 5.23
N LEU A 48 12.15 -3.71 4.85
CA LEU A 48 10.78 -3.22 4.94
C LEU A 48 9.95 -4.15 5.82
N ALA A 49 9.29 -3.58 6.82
CA ALA A 49 8.31 -4.30 7.62
C ALA A 49 6.93 -4.28 6.96
N VAL A 50 6.41 -5.44 6.59
CA VAL A 50 5.06 -5.62 6.03
C VAL A 50 4.18 -6.40 7.01
N LYS A 51 2.91 -6.01 7.15
CA LYS A 51 1.95 -6.69 8.02
C LYS A 51 0.55 -6.61 7.44
N ASN A 52 -0.30 -7.54 7.85
CA ASN A 52 -1.73 -7.45 7.60
C ASN A 52 -2.37 -6.44 8.57
N GLY A 53 -3.26 -5.60 8.05
CA GLY A 53 -3.98 -4.58 8.82
C GLY A 53 -5.32 -4.23 8.20
N ARG A 54 -5.93 -3.14 8.65
CA ARG A 54 -7.21 -2.64 8.13
C ARG A 54 -7.18 -1.12 8.02
N GLY A 55 -7.80 -0.58 6.98
CA GLY A 55 -7.94 0.86 6.79
C GLY A 55 -6.62 1.56 6.54
N TYR A 56 -6.40 2.65 7.26
CA TYR A 56 -5.23 3.52 7.17
C TYR A 56 -4.64 3.72 8.56
N VAL A 57 -3.31 3.63 8.67
CA VAL A 57 -2.58 3.88 9.93
C VAL A 57 -1.47 4.87 9.65
N THR A 58 -1.33 5.88 10.51
CA THR A 58 -0.32 6.92 10.31
C THR A 58 1.07 6.45 10.71
N ALA A 59 2.12 7.09 10.20
CA ALA A 59 3.50 6.89 10.64
C ALA A 59 3.66 7.11 12.15
N SER A 60 2.95 8.09 12.72
CA SER A 60 2.94 8.37 14.16
C SER A 60 2.39 7.20 14.97
N ASP A 61 1.30 6.56 14.49
CA ASP A 61 0.70 5.40 15.16
C ASP A 61 1.54 4.12 14.97
N ASN A 62 2.30 4.04 13.87
CA ASN A 62 3.23 2.95 13.65
C ASN A 62 4.47 3.04 14.55
N LYS A 63 4.83 4.23 15.05
CA LYS A 63 6.00 4.43 15.90
C LYS A 63 5.81 3.78 17.27
N SER A 64 6.81 3.03 17.74
CA SER A 64 6.87 2.51 19.11
C SER A 64 8.18 2.89 19.78
N ASP A 65 8.18 3.00 21.11
CA ASP A 65 9.38 3.33 21.89
C ASP A 65 10.45 2.24 21.80
N ASP A 66 10.04 1.00 21.50
CA ASP A 66 10.93 -0.14 21.32
C ASP A 66 11.60 -0.22 19.93
N MET A 67 11.36 0.76 19.03
CA MET A 67 11.96 0.74 17.70
C MET A 67 13.48 0.96 17.75
N PRO A 68 14.27 0.13 17.06
CA PRO A 68 15.69 0.36 16.89
C PRO A 68 16.01 1.68 16.19
N ILE A 69 17.19 2.22 16.48
CA ILE A 69 17.74 3.38 15.77
C ILE A 69 17.91 3.00 14.28
N GLY A 70 17.48 3.90 13.39
CA GLY A 70 17.55 3.71 11.94
C GLY A 70 16.23 3.24 11.30
N VAL A 71 15.24 2.84 12.11
CA VAL A 71 13.89 2.55 11.60
C VAL A 71 13.13 3.84 11.32
N ILE A 72 12.58 3.95 10.11
CA ILE A 72 11.78 5.10 9.68
C ILE A 72 10.32 4.64 9.57
N PRO A 73 9.42 5.07 10.48
CA PRO A 73 8.02 4.73 10.35
C PRO A 73 7.38 5.49 9.18
N VAL A 74 6.53 4.79 8.44
CA VAL A 74 5.78 5.32 7.30
C VAL A 74 4.29 5.06 7.49
N ASP A 75 3.45 5.80 6.77
CA ASP A 75 2.02 5.54 6.74
C ASP A 75 1.74 4.15 6.13
N SER A 76 0.73 3.46 6.65
CA SER A 76 0.32 2.14 6.16
C SER A 76 -1.08 2.18 5.57
N LEU A 77 -1.15 1.96 4.26
CA LEU A 77 -2.39 1.82 3.49
C LEU A 77 -2.77 0.34 3.39
N PHE A 78 -3.56 -0.15 4.35
CA PHE A 78 -4.03 -1.55 4.35
C PHE A 78 -5.29 -1.77 3.51
N SER A 79 -6.06 -0.71 3.25
CA SER A 79 -7.25 -0.77 2.41
C SER A 79 -6.86 -1.04 0.95
N PRO A 80 -7.39 -2.10 0.31
CA PRO A 80 -7.25 -2.28 -1.14
C PRO A 80 -8.16 -1.34 -1.92
N ILE A 81 -9.02 -0.56 -1.24
CA ILE A 81 -9.90 0.43 -1.85
C ILE A 81 -9.22 1.79 -1.80
N LYS A 82 -9.00 2.39 -2.97
CA LYS A 82 -8.37 3.72 -3.14
C LYS A 82 -9.36 4.85 -2.96
N LYS A 83 -10.60 4.67 -3.43
CA LYS A 83 -11.64 5.71 -3.40
C LYS A 83 -13.02 5.09 -3.40
N VAL A 84 -13.94 5.71 -2.68
CA VAL A 84 -15.38 5.40 -2.71
C VAL A 84 -16.14 6.71 -2.85
N ASN A 85 -17.05 6.76 -3.81
CA ASN A 85 -18.08 7.78 -3.93
C ASN A 85 -19.46 7.12 -3.90
N TYR A 86 -20.47 7.88 -3.50
CA TYR A 86 -21.85 7.45 -3.64
C TYR A 86 -22.76 8.63 -3.96
N GLN A 87 -23.88 8.33 -4.62
CA GLN A 87 -24.92 9.29 -4.97
C GLN A 87 -26.29 8.70 -4.67
N VAL A 88 -27.15 9.51 -4.06
CA VAL A 88 -28.55 9.17 -3.78
C VAL A 88 -29.43 10.08 -4.63
N GLU A 89 -30.35 9.49 -5.37
CA GLU A 89 -31.33 10.20 -6.18
C GLU A 89 -32.75 9.66 -5.92
N SER A 90 -33.74 10.55 -5.83
CA SER A 90 -35.14 10.12 -5.72
C SER A 90 -35.56 9.37 -6.98
N THR A 91 -36.29 8.29 -6.81
CA THR A 91 -36.69 7.39 -7.89
C THR A 91 -38.16 7.02 -7.74
N ARG A 92 -38.87 7.05 -8.87
CA ARG A 92 -40.25 6.58 -8.93
C ARG A 92 -40.26 5.12 -9.36
N VAL A 93 -40.88 4.26 -8.55
CA VAL A 93 -41.12 2.85 -8.87
C VAL A 93 -42.62 2.64 -9.03
N GLY A 94 -43.06 2.51 -10.29
CA GLY A 94 -44.48 2.44 -10.63
C GLY A 94 -45.22 3.72 -10.24
N LYS A 95 -46.22 3.62 -9.34
CA LYS A 95 -47.02 4.77 -8.89
C LYS A 95 -46.44 5.48 -7.66
N ARG A 96 -45.42 4.91 -7.01
CA ARG A 96 -44.80 5.43 -5.79
C ARG A 96 -43.51 6.19 -6.10
N ASP A 97 -43.36 7.38 -5.54
CA ASP A 97 -42.22 8.30 -5.73
C ASP A 97 -41.41 8.57 -4.46
N ASP A 98 -41.64 7.76 -3.42
CA ASP A 98 -40.96 7.83 -2.12
C ASP A 98 -39.73 6.90 -2.02
N PHE A 99 -39.21 6.40 -3.15
CA PHE A 99 -38.02 5.55 -3.16
C PHE A 99 -36.75 6.35 -3.46
N ASP A 100 -35.65 5.89 -2.89
CA ASP A 100 -34.31 6.38 -3.20
C ASP A 100 -33.54 5.33 -4.02
N LYS A 101 -32.78 5.80 -5.01
CA LYS A 101 -31.79 5.01 -5.74
C LYS A 101 -30.39 5.43 -5.27
N LEU A 102 -29.65 4.47 -4.74
CA LEU A 102 -28.27 4.63 -4.29
C LEU A 102 -27.32 4.03 -5.34
N THR A 103 -26.37 4.83 -5.80
CA THR A 103 -25.31 4.41 -6.72
C THR A 103 -23.96 4.55 -6.03
N PHE A 104 -23.14 3.50 -6.04
CA PHE A 104 -21.77 3.52 -5.53
C PHE A 104 -20.77 3.50 -6.69
N GLU A 105 -19.66 4.21 -6.52
CA GLU A 105 -18.50 4.18 -7.41
C GLU A 105 -17.26 3.87 -6.55
N ILE A 106 -16.63 2.72 -6.80
CA ILE A 106 -15.56 2.17 -5.97
C ILE A 106 -14.35 1.92 -6.86
N TRP A 107 -13.20 2.50 -6.50
CA TRP A 107 -11.92 2.28 -7.16
C TRP A 107 -10.99 1.47 -6.26
N THR A 108 -10.40 0.42 -6.83
CA THR A 108 -9.44 -0.49 -6.18
C THR A 108 -8.04 -0.34 -6.77
#